data_AF-A0A3B6VS76-F1
#
_entry.id   AF-A0A3B6VS76-F1
#
_cell.length_a   1.000
_cell.length_b   1.000
_cell.length_c   1.000
_cell.angle_alpha   90.00
_cell.angle_beta   90.00
_cell.angle_gamma   90.00
#
_symmetry.space_group_name_H-M   'P 1'
#
loop_
_entity.id
_entity.type
_entity.pdbx_description
1 polymer ?
#
loop_
_entity_poly.entity_id
_entity_poly.type
_entity_poly.pdbx_seq_one_letter_code
_entity_poly.pdbx_strand_id
1 'polypeptide(L)'
;MANCEELNILIENIDHQILFDNALKINELLEDDILLDDIMSENLFVYSFELLDMIKSDPESYKISDINNDEKINAISSIIRKMELSFIEF
;
A
#
# COMPACT_ATOMS: atom_id res chain seq x y z
N MET A 1 -12.99 3.43 -14.50
CA MET A 1 -13.48 2.09 -14.10
C MET A 1 -12.42 1.00 -14.25
N ALA A 2 -11.47 1.09 -15.19
CA ALA A 2 -10.36 0.12 -15.31
C ALA A 2 -9.36 0.15 -14.13
N ASN A 3 -9.07 1.32 -13.55
CA ASN A 3 -8.12 1.47 -12.44
C ASN A 3 -8.60 0.75 -11.16
N CYS A 4 -9.91 0.82 -10.85
CA CYS A 4 -10.49 0.09 -9.69
C CYS A 4 -10.43 -1.42 -9.87
N GLU A 5 -10.67 -1.94 -11.07
CA GLU A 5 -10.66 -3.39 -11.31
C GLU A 5 -9.24 -3.95 -11.21
N GLU A 6 -8.25 -3.26 -11.78
CA GLU A 6 -6.83 -3.62 -11.66
C GLU A 6 -6.36 -3.54 -10.20
N LEU A 7 -6.74 -2.49 -9.48
CA LEU A 7 -6.41 -2.34 -8.06
C LEU A 7 -7.05 -3.45 -7.22
N ASN A 8 -8.33 -3.76 -7.44
CA ASN A 8 -9.03 -4.82 -6.72
C ASN A 8 -8.34 -6.17 -6.89
N ILE A 9 -7.91 -6.51 -8.12
CA ILE A 9 -7.17 -7.74 -8.39
C ILE A 9 -5.84 -7.78 -7.62
N LEU A 10 -5.13 -6.66 -7.55
CA LEU A 10 -3.86 -6.56 -6.83
C LEU A 10 -4.04 -6.72 -5.31
N ILE A 11 -5.18 -6.28 -4.75
CA ILE A 11 -5.39 -6.23 -3.30
C ILE A 11 -6.33 -7.32 -2.75
N GLU A 12 -7.00 -8.11 -3.59
CA GLU A 12 -7.99 -9.13 -3.19
C GLU A 12 -7.41 -10.18 -2.22
N ASN A 13 -6.15 -10.58 -2.41
CA ASN A 13 -5.44 -11.53 -1.56
C ASN A 13 -4.12 -10.94 -1.05
N ILE A 14 -4.16 -9.67 -0.66
CA ILE A 14 -2.94 -8.96 -0.28
C ILE A 14 -2.28 -9.58 0.95
N ASP A 15 -0.95 -9.67 0.88
CA ASP A 15 -0.07 -9.96 1.99
C ASP A 15 1.13 -8.97 1.93
N HIS A 16 2.04 -9.05 2.90
CA HIS A 16 3.21 -8.17 2.96
C HIS A 16 4.11 -8.25 1.72
N GLN A 17 4.26 -9.43 1.12
CA GLN A 17 5.13 -9.62 -0.05
C GLN A 17 4.48 -9.05 -1.30
N ILE A 18 3.21 -9.37 -1.55
CA ILE A 18 2.43 -8.84 -2.67
C ILE A 18 2.36 -7.31 -2.59
N LEU A 19 2.12 -6.77 -1.40
CA LEU A 19 2.11 -5.33 -1.17
C LEU A 19 3.49 -4.72 -1.48
N PHE A 20 4.57 -5.27 -0.96
CA PHE A 20 5.92 -4.73 -1.19
C PHE A 20 6.30 -4.78 -2.68
N ASP A 21 6.01 -5.88 -3.36
CA ASP A 21 6.34 -6.05 -4.77
C ASP A 21 5.55 -5.10 -5.68
N ASN A 22 4.31 -4.80 -5.32
CA ASN A 22 3.40 -3.98 -6.11
C ASN A 22 3.20 -2.55 -5.57
N ALA A 23 3.95 -2.13 -4.54
CA ALA A 23 3.73 -0.88 -3.82
C ALA A 23 3.61 0.35 -4.73
N LEU A 24 4.50 0.47 -5.72
CA LEU A 24 4.47 1.56 -6.70
C LEU A 24 3.16 1.57 -7.49
N LYS A 25 2.80 0.41 -8.04
CA LYS A 25 1.62 0.26 -8.89
C LYS A 25 0.32 0.47 -8.10
N ILE A 26 0.27 -0.07 -6.88
CA ILE A 26 -0.86 0.14 -5.96
C ILE A 26 -0.98 1.64 -5.65
N ASN A 27 0.11 2.33 -5.30
CA ASN A 27 0.09 3.76 -4.99
C ASN A 27 -0.32 4.64 -6.19
N GLU A 28 0.04 4.25 -7.41
CA GLU A 28 -0.39 4.92 -8.64
C GLU A 28 -1.89 4.74 -8.92
N LEU A 29 -2.41 3.52 -8.72
CA LEU A 29 -3.81 3.20 -8.94
C LEU A 29 -4.73 3.72 -7.82
N LEU A 30 -4.21 3.83 -6.61
CA LEU A 30 -4.90 4.40 -5.46
C LEU A 30 -4.94 5.94 -5.60
N GLU A 31 -5.87 6.45 -6.41
CA GLU A 31 -6.15 7.88 -6.51
C GLU A 31 -6.75 8.41 -5.19
N ASP A 32 -6.58 9.71 -4.89
CA ASP A 32 -6.99 10.29 -3.60
C ASP A 32 -8.51 10.16 -3.33
N ASP A 33 -9.34 10.02 -4.38
CA ASP A 33 -10.80 9.91 -4.29
C ASP A 33 -11.32 8.48 -4.57
N ILE A 34 -10.46 7.45 -4.53
CA ILE A 34 -10.87 6.09 -4.88
C ILE A 34 -11.71 5.44 -3.77
N LEU A 35 -12.89 4.96 -4.14
CA LEU A 35 -13.76 4.18 -3.27
C LEU A 35 -13.43 2.70 -3.42
N LEU A 36 -12.73 2.16 -2.43
CA LEU A 36 -12.55 0.72 -2.23
C LEU A 36 -13.68 0.19 -1.32
N ASP A 37 -13.97 -1.11 -1.42
CA ASP A 37 -14.84 -1.78 -0.44
C ASP A 37 -14.24 -1.66 0.97
N ASP A 38 -15.07 -1.59 2.01
CA ASP A 38 -14.63 -1.39 3.40
C ASP A 38 -13.58 -2.43 3.83
N ILE A 39 -13.77 -3.71 3.45
CA ILE A 39 -12.86 -4.79 3.82
C ILE A 39 -11.53 -4.65 3.09
N MET A 40 -11.57 -4.28 1.80
CA MET A 40 -10.36 -4.06 1.00
C MET A 40 -9.58 -2.84 1.49
N SER A 41 -10.29 -1.78 1.86
CA SER A 41 -9.72 -0.57 2.44
C SER A 41 -9.01 -0.86 3.75
N GLU A 42 -9.68 -1.57 4.67
CA GLU A 42 -9.12 -1.96 5.96
C GLU A 42 -7.90 -2.87 5.78
N ASN A 43 -7.99 -3.91 4.95
CA ASN A 43 -6.88 -4.81 4.69
C ASN A 43 -5.67 -4.06 4.11
N LEU A 44 -5.87 -3.25 3.08
CA LEU A 44 -4.78 -2.49 2.47
C LEU A 44 -4.12 -1.56 3.49
N PHE A 45 -4.90 -0.91 4.35
CA PHE A 45 -4.37 -0.04 5.39
C PHE A 45 -3.57 -0.81 6.44
N VAL A 46 -4.14 -1.88 7.01
CA VAL A 46 -3.50 -2.70 8.05
C VAL A 46 -2.20 -3.31 7.55
N TYR A 47 -2.23 -3.99 6.40
CA TYR A 47 -1.02 -4.59 5.83
C TYR A 47 0.05 -3.56 5.48
N SER A 48 -0.35 -2.36 5.00
CA SER A 48 0.60 -1.28 4.74
C SER A 48 1.27 -0.77 6.00
N PHE A 49 0.48 -0.59 7.07
CA PHE A 49 1.00 -0.14 8.35
C PHE A 49 1.95 -1.18 8.96
N GLU A 50 1.53 -2.45 9.00
CA GLU A 50 2.35 -3.55 9.50
C GLU A 50 3.66 -3.70 8.72
N LEU A 51 3.59 -3.68 7.39
CA LEU A 51 4.78 -3.78 6.54
C LEU A 51 5.75 -2.62 6.81
N LEU A 52 5.25 -1.39 6.96
CA LEU A 52 6.09 -0.25 7.30
C LEU A 52 6.75 -0.41 8.68
N ASP A 53 6.05 -1.01 9.65
CA ASP A 53 6.60 -1.29 10.98
C ASP A 53 7.67 -2.41 10.94
N MET A 54 7.44 -3.45 10.13
CA MET A 54 8.43 -4.51 9.87
C MET A 54 9.70 -3.95 9.24
N ILE A 55 9.57 -3.07 8.23
CA ILE A 55 10.71 -2.40 7.58
C ILE A 55 11.48 -1.52 8.58
N LYS A 56 10.78 -0.79 9.45
CA LYS A 56 11.43 0.02 10.50
C LYS A 56 12.17 -0.83 11.52
N SER A 57 11.64 -2.01 11.83
CA SER A 57 12.20 -2.94 12.81
C SER A 57 13.41 -3.69 12.27
N ASP A 58 13.43 -4.02 10.97
CA ASP A 58 14.52 -4.72 10.31
C ASP A 58 14.79 -4.17 8.88
N PRO A 59 15.41 -2.97 8.78
CA PRO A 59 15.61 -2.30 7.50
C PRO A 59 16.57 -3.06 6.55
N GLU A 60 17.53 -3.80 7.09
CA GLU A 60 18.54 -4.51 6.29
C GLU A 60 17.92 -5.64 5.46
N SER A 61 16.90 -6.33 6.00
CA SER A 61 16.15 -7.37 5.28
C SER A 61 15.42 -6.85 4.04
N TYR A 62 15.11 -5.56 4.00
CA TYR A 62 14.47 -4.89 2.87
C TYR A 62 15.45 -4.11 1.98
N LYS A 63 16.76 -4.22 2.24
CA LYS A 63 17.84 -3.60 1.44
C LYS A 63 17.53 -2.14 1.08
N ILE A 64 17.24 -1.31 2.08
CA ILE A 64 16.88 0.12 1.91
C ILE A 64 17.95 0.89 1.11
N SER A 65 19.20 0.41 1.03
CA SER A 65 20.22 0.99 0.13
C SER A 65 19.94 0.83 -1.38
N ASP A 66 18.96 0.03 -1.78
CA ASP A 66 18.52 -0.12 -3.17
C ASP A 66 17.46 0.93 -3.49
N ILE A 67 17.73 1.81 -4.46
CA ILE A 67 16.85 2.91 -4.88
C ILE A 67 15.42 2.41 -5.19
N ASN A 68 15.29 1.22 -5.79
CA ASN A 68 13.97 0.67 -6.10
C ASN A 68 13.18 0.31 -4.83
N ASN A 69 13.86 -0.16 -3.78
CA ASN A 69 13.23 -0.47 -2.51
C ASN A 69 12.88 0.80 -1.74
N ASP A 70 13.71 1.84 -1.79
CA ASP A 70 13.38 3.16 -1.23
C ASP A 70 12.09 3.74 -1.85
N GLU A 71 11.94 3.67 -3.17
CA GLU A 71 10.73 4.12 -3.85
C GLU A 71 9.49 3.32 -3.42
N LYS A 72 9.62 1.99 -3.28
CA LYS A 72 8.55 1.14 -2.76
C LYS A 72 8.16 1.50 -1.32
N ILE A 73 9.11 1.77 -0.44
CA ILE A 73 8.85 2.17 0.96
C ILE A 73 8.14 3.52 1.02
N ASN A 74 8.56 4.46 0.17
CA ASN A 74 7.89 5.76 0.03
C ASN A 74 6.45 5.58 -0.48
N ALA A 75 6.23 4.67 -1.43
CA ALA A 75 4.89 4.35 -1.93
C ALA A 75 4.01 3.71 -0.86
N ILE A 76 4.53 2.80 -0.03
CA ILE A 76 3.80 2.24 1.13
C ILE A 76 3.39 3.36 2.09
N SER A 77 4.31 4.28 2.41
CA SER A 77 4.00 5.42 3.27
C SER A 77 2.93 6.34 2.67
N SER A 78 2.90 6.49 1.34
CA SER A 78 1.89 7.25 0.60
C SER A 78 0.53 6.55 0.62
N ILE A 79 0.49 5.23 0.42
CA ILE A 79 -0.74 4.42 0.52
C ILE A 79 -1.38 4.60 1.89
N ILE A 80 -0.61 4.47 2.98
CA ILE A 80 -1.11 4.68 4.35
C ILE A 80 -1.78 6.04 4.47
N ARG A 81 -1.13 7.12 4.03
CA ARG A 81 -1.68 8.49 4.11
C ARG A 81 -2.97 8.65 3.32
N LYS A 82 -3.05 8.10 2.11
CA LYS A 82 -4.26 8.16 1.28
C LYS A 82 -5.42 7.44 1.94
N MET A 83 -5.15 6.26 2.53
CA MET A 83 -6.16 5.51 3.27
C MET A 83 -6.56 6.22 4.58
N GLU A 84 -5.64 6.87 5.31
CA GLU A 84 -6.00 7.67 6.49
C GLU A 84 -7.00 8.78 6.15
N LEU A 85 -6.81 9.45 5.01
CA LEU A 85 -7.72 10.51 4.55
C LEU A 85 -9.11 9.95 4.21
N SER A 86 -9.20 8.78 3.58
CA SER A 86 -10.50 8.17 3.25
C SER A 86 -11.31 7.75 4.49
N PHE A 87 -10.64 7.45 5.61
CA PHE A 87 -11.32 7.17 6.88
C PHE A 87 -11.72 8.45 7.65
N ILE A 88 -11.12 9.60 7.37
CA ILE A 88 -11.42 10.87 8.07
C ILE A 88 -12.65 11.58 7.47
N GLU A 89 -13.03 11.31 6.22
CA GLU A 89 -14.17 11.96 5.56
C GLU A 89 -15.58 11.42 5.96
N PHE A 90 -15.69 10.64 7.05
CA PHE A 90 -16.96 10.17 7.64
C PHE A 90 -17.28 10.82 9.00
#